data_AF-A0AAP6B9Y2-F1
#
_entry.id   AF-A0AAP6B9Y2-F1
#
_cell.length_a   1.000
_cell.length_b   1.000
_cell.length_c   1.000
_cell.angle_alpha   90.00
_cell.angle_beta   90.00
_cell.angle_gamma   90.00
#
_symmetry.space_group_name_H-M   'P 1'
#
loop_
_entity.id
_entity.type
_entity.pdbx_description
1 polymer ?
#
loop_
_entity_poly.entity_id
_entity_poly.type
_entity_poly.pdbx_seq_one_letter_code
_entity_poly.pdbx_strand_id
1 'polypeptide(L)'
;MGLDLSSAWDDETWSDEEEADSVELMRILPDISRITTELLRHTVGLFPEERVAARASRVADLVLKEYGSDGLRLLSVSLSTLATVHIEHNAILTRRPLRSLLDDLDASRQELRRERPHKKRKK
;
A
#
# COMPACT_ATOMS: atom_id res chain seq x y z
N MET A 1 -3.60 -2.85 20.36
CA MET A 1 -2.36 -2.10 20.61
C MET A 1 -1.95 -1.47 19.30
N GLY A 2 -1.65 -0.17 19.28
CA GLY A 2 -1.12 0.49 18.07
C GLY A 2 0.34 0.11 17.90
N LEU A 3 0.75 -0.23 16.68
CA LEU A 3 2.17 -0.33 16.35
C LEU A 3 2.77 1.07 16.47
N ASP A 4 3.81 1.22 17.27
CA ASP A 4 4.62 2.44 17.28
C ASP A 4 5.51 2.42 16.04
N LEU A 5 5.31 3.39 15.16
CA LEU A 5 6.10 3.51 13.92
C LEU A 5 7.25 4.50 14.08
N SER A 6 7.45 5.12 15.25
CA SER A 6 8.47 6.15 15.46
C SER A 6 9.86 5.69 14.99
N SER A 7 10.25 4.47 15.37
CA SER A 7 11.53 3.87 14.99
C SER A 7 11.70 3.56 13.50
N ALA A 8 10.63 3.55 12.70
CA ALA A 8 10.72 3.33 11.26
C ALA A 8 11.14 4.60 10.49
N TRP A 9 11.18 5.76 11.15
CA TRP A 9 11.57 7.05 10.59
C TRP A 9 12.89 7.56 11.12
N ASP A 10 13.52 6.83 12.05
CA ASP A 10 14.81 7.17 12.61
C ASP A 10 15.90 6.80 11.60
N ASP A 11 16.61 7.83 11.15
CA ASP A 11 17.59 7.83 10.07
C ASP A 11 18.94 7.24 10.58
N GLU A 12 18.96 5.97 11.00
CA GLU A 12 20.18 5.30 11.45
C GLU A 12 20.69 4.27 10.45
N THR A 13 21.79 4.64 9.80
CA THR A 13 22.88 3.83 9.24
C THR A 13 22.57 2.35 8.95
N TRP A 14 22.48 2.06 7.65
CA TRP A 14 22.53 0.72 7.05
C TRP A 14 23.60 -0.15 7.70
N SER A 15 23.19 -1.30 8.23
CA SER A 15 24.07 -2.35 8.75
C SER A 15 24.45 -3.38 7.68
N ASP A 16 25.54 -4.12 7.88
CA ASP A 16 25.99 -5.17 6.94
C ASP A 16 24.96 -6.31 6.75
N GLU A 17 24.07 -6.55 7.72
CA GLU A 17 22.93 -7.49 7.59
C GLU A 17 21.85 -6.95 6.63
N GLU A 18 21.61 -5.64 6.61
CA GLU A 18 20.66 -4.99 5.69
C GLU A 18 21.18 -4.97 4.24
N GLU A 19 22.50 -5.00 4.04
CA GLU A 19 23.11 -5.14 2.71
C GLU A 19 22.93 -6.56 2.14
N ALA A 20 23.09 -7.59 2.96
CA ALA A 20 22.82 -8.98 2.56
C ALA A 20 21.34 -9.22 2.23
N ASP A 21 20.43 -8.71 3.06
CA ASP A 21 18.98 -8.70 2.80
C ASP A 21 18.66 -7.98 1.48
N SER A 22 19.40 -6.91 1.16
CA SER A 22 19.22 -6.17 -0.09
C SER A 22 19.54 -7.01 -1.34
N VAL A 23 20.52 -7.91 -1.29
CA VAL A 23 20.88 -8.77 -2.43
C VAL A 23 19.77 -9.78 -2.74
N GLU A 24 19.20 -10.42 -1.71
CA GLU A 24 18.11 -11.38 -1.90
C GLU A 24 16.83 -10.69 -2.41
N LEU A 25 16.52 -9.52 -1.85
CA LEU A 25 15.42 -8.67 -2.30
C LEU A 25 15.59 -8.23 -3.77
N MET A 26 16.81 -7.88 -4.19
CA MET A 26 17.08 -7.49 -5.58
C MET A 26 16.80 -8.61 -6.58
N ARG A 27 16.88 -9.89 -6.18
CA ARG A 27 16.58 -11.02 -7.07
C ARG A 27 15.09 -11.13 -7.40
N ILE A 28 14.22 -10.83 -6.43
CA ILE A 28 12.76 -10.94 -6.59
C ILE A 28 12.10 -9.61 -7.01
N LEU A 29 12.80 -8.49 -6.88
CA LEU A 29 12.30 -7.15 -7.22
C LEU A 29 11.69 -7.02 -8.63
N PRO A 30 12.27 -7.55 -9.72
CA PRO A 30 11.68 -7.43 -11.06
C PRO A 30 10.30 -8.09 -11.16
N ASP A 31 10.15 -9.26 -10.52
CA ASP A 31 8.87 -9.99 -10.50
C ASP A 31 7.83 -9.23 -9.69
N ILE A 32 8.19 -8.76 -8.49
CA ILE A 32 7.29 -7.99 -7.64
C ILE A 32 6.87 -6.68 -8.31
N SER A 33 7.79 -6.02 -9.03
CA SER A 33 7.48 -4.79 -9.79
C SER A 33 6.43 -5.05 -10.88
N ARG A 34 6.55 -6.17 -11.61
CA ARG A 34 5.56 -6.60 -12.60
C ARG A 34 4.22 -6.93 -11.95
N ILE A 35 4.22 -7.70 -10.86
CA ILE A 35 3.00 -8.05 -10.10
C ILE A 35 2.30 -6.79 -9.59
N THR A 36 3.05 -5.82 -9.08
CA THR A 36 2.52 -4.53 -8.61
C THR A 36 1.79 -3.79 -9.73
N THR A 37 2.39 -3.74 -10.92
CA THR A 37 1.78 -3.09 -12.09
C THR A 37 0.49 -3.81 -12.54
N GLU A 38 0.50 -5.14 -12.58
CA GLU A 38 -0.68 -5.94 -12.93
C GLU A 38 -1.80 -5.78 -11.90
N LEU A 39 -1.46 -5.74 -10.60
CA LEU A 39 -2.43 -5.45 -9.54
C LEU A 39 -3.11 -4.09 -9.79
N LEU A 40 -2.34 -3.04 -10.08
CA LEU A 40 -2.88 -1.70 -10.35
C LEU A 40 -3.77 -1.69 -11.60
N ARG A 41 -3.35 -2.33 -12.71
CA ARG A 41 -4.17 -2.48 -13.92
C ARG A 41 -5.53 -3.12 -13.64
N HIS A 42 -5.57 -4.05 -12.68
CA HIS A 42 -6.79 -4.76 -12.31
C HIS A 42 -7.60 -4.11 -11.19
N THR A 43 -7.10 -3.06 -10.54
CA THR A 43 -7.76 -2.42 -9.39
C THR A 43 -8.19 -0.99 -9.66
N VAL A 44 -7.50 -0.28 -10.55
CA VAL A 44 -7.93 1.04 -11.01
C VAL A 44 -9.33 0.94 -11.63
N GLY A 45 -10.21 1.88 -11.27
CA GLY A 45 -11.60 1.89 -11.73
C GLY A 45 -12.54 0.96 -10.95
N LEU A 46 -12.05 0.21 -9.96
CA LEU A 46 -12.90 -0.67 -9.13
C LEU A 46 -13.59 0.04 -7.96
N PHE A 47 -13.49 1.36 -7.82
CA PHE A 47 -14.14 2.10 -6.73
C PHE A 47 -15.58 1.59 -6.48
N PRO A 48 -15.95 1.27 -5.23
CA PRO A 48 -15.34 1.69 -3.96
C PRO A 48 -14.18 0.83 -3.42
N GLU A 49 -13.54 1.29 -2.34
CA GLU A 49 -12.33 0.71 -1.71
C GLU A 49 -12.44 -0.79 -1.40
N GLU A 50 -13.63 -1.29 -1.05
CA GLU A 50 -13.83 -2.69 -0.70
C GLU A 50 -13.55 -3.65 -1.87
N ARG A 51 -13.86 -3.22 -3.10
CA ARG A 51 -13.61 -4.02 -4.30
C ARG A 51 -12.12 -4.04 -4.61
N VAL A 52 -11.45 -2.91 -4.42
CA VAL A 52 -9.99 -2.80 -4.50
C VAL A 52 -9.34 -3.72 -3.47
N ALA A 53 -9.76 -3.64 -2.21
CA ALA A 53 -9.24 -4.45 -1.11
C ALA A 53 -9.43 -5.96 -1.36
N ALA A 54 -10.60 -6.39 -1.83
CA ALA A 54 -10.85 -7.80 -2.13
C ALA A 54 -10.00 -8.35 -3.28
N ARG A 55 -9.61 -7.51 -4.25
CA ARG A 55 -8.69 -7.88 -5.34
C ARG A 55 -7.24 -7.86 -4.86
N ALA A 56 -6.84 -6.81 -4.13
CA ALA A 56 -5.50 -6.64 -3.59
C ALA A 56 -5.13 -7.73 -2.56
N SER A 57 -6.06 -8.12 -1.68
CA SER A 57 -5.85 -9.19 -0.69
C SER A 57 -5.47 -10.50 -1.37
N ARG A 58 -6.16 -10.87 -2.46
CA ARG A 58 -5.85 -12.10 -3.20
C ARG A 58 -4.45 -12.07 -3.82
N VAL A 59 -4.00 -10.92 -4.29
CA VAL A 59 -2.63 -10.77 -4.82
C VAL A 59 -1.60 -10.83 -3.69
N ALA A 60 -1.87 -10.17 -2.56
CA ALA A 60 -1.01 -10.24 -1.38
C ALA A 60 -0.87 -11.69 -0.88
N ASP A 61 -1.96 -12.45 -0.80
CA ASP A 61 -1.94 -13.87 -0.40
C ASP A 61 -1.08 -14.72 -1.36
N LEU A 62 -1.17 -14.47 -2.66
CA LEU A 62 -0.35 -15.15 -3.66
C LEU A 62 1.13 -14.76 -3.54
N VAL A 63 1.42 -13.48 -3.36
CA VAL A 63 2.81 -13.01 -3.16
C VAL A 63 3.41 -13.60 -1.90
N LEU A 64 2.68 -13.62 -0.79
CA LEU A 64 3.11 -14.27 0.45
C LEU A 64 3.39 -15.76 0.24
N LYS A 65 2.52 -16.44 -0.50
CA LYS A 65 2.67 -17.88 -0.77
C LYS A 65 3.89 -18.20 -1.61
N GLU A 66 4.17 -17.41 -2.64
CA GLU A 66 5.23 -17.70 -3.62
C GLU A 66 6.60 -17.07 -3.27
N TYR A 67 6.60 -15.90 -2.62
CA TYR A 67 7.80 -15.09 -2.35
C TYR A 67 8.00 -14.78 -0.86
N GLY A 68 7.14 -15.28 0.04
CA GLY A 68 7.28 -15.09 1.48
C GLY A 68 7.07 -13.64 1.94
N SER A 69 7.61 -13.34 3.12
CA SER A 69 7.58 -11.99 3.73
C SER A 69 8.32 -10.96 2.89
N ASP A 70 9.38 -11.37 2.19
CA ASP A 70 10.21 -10.47 1.39
C ASP A 70 9.47 -9.98 0.15
N GLY A 71 8.73 -10.89 -0.50
CA GLY A 71 7.81 -10.50 -1.56
C GLY A 71 6.74 -9.52 -1.08
N LEU A 72 6.14 -9.76 0.09
CA LEU A 72 5.18 -8.83 0.68
C LEU A 72 5.81 -7.48 1.03
N ARG A 73 7.04 -7.48 1.58
CA ARG A 73 7.79 -6.26 1.90
C ARG A 73 7.99 -5.44 0.64
N LEU A 74 8.47 -6.03 -0.44
CA LEU A 74 8.66 -5.34 -1.72
C LEU A 74 7.35 -4.88 -2.36
N LEU A 75 6.28 -5.67 -2.27
CA LEU A 75 4.96 -5.28 -2.77
C LEU A 75 4.46 -4.04 -2.01
N SER A 76 4.59 -4.05 -0.68
CA SER A 76 4.20 -2.93 0.19
C SER A 76 5.02 -1.67 -0.09
N VAL A 77 6.35 -1.81 -0.22
CA VAL A 77 7.25 -0.71 -0.57
C VAL A 77 6.86 -0.14 -1.94
N SER A 78 6.74 -0.98 -2.96
CA SER A 78 6.40 -0.56 -4.33
C SER A 78 5.06 0.18 -4.39
N LEU A 79 4.01 -0.35 -3.75
CA LEU A 79 2.70 0.29 -3.71
C LEU A 79 2.73 1.62 -2.95
N SER A 80 3.48 1.69 -1.85
CA SER A 80 3.62 2.93 -1.06
C SER A 80 4.37 4.00 -1.84
N THR A 81 5.46 3.63 -2.51
CA THR A 81 6.22 4.54 -3.38
C THR A 81 5.34 5.08 -4.50
N LEU A 82 4.61 4.21 -5.21
CA LEU A 82 3.72 4.63 -6.29
C LEU A 82 2.59 5.54 -5.77
N ALA A 83 1.96 5.19 -4.65
CA ALA A 83 0.91 6.00 -4.05
C ALA A 83 1.42 7.39 -3.68
N THR A 84 2.55 7.49 -2.97
CA THR A 84 3.14 8.77 -2.57
C THR A 84 3.51 9.63 -3.78
N VAL A 85 4.22 9.07 -4.77
CA VAL A 85 4.60 9.80 -5.98
C VAL A 85 3.37 10.32 -6.73
N HIS A 86 2.31 9.51 -6.84
CA HIS A 86 1.08 9.94 -7.50
C HIS A 86 0.29 10.99 -6.71
N ILE A 87 0.31 10.95 -5.38
CA ILE A 87 -0.27 12.01 -4.53
C ILE A 87 0.49 13.32 -4.74
N GLU A 88 1.82 13.28 -4.72
CA GLU A 88 2.66 14.47 -4.94
C GLU A 88 2.46 15.05 -6.34
N HIS A 89 2.45 14.18 -7.36
CA HIS A 89 2.20 14.62 -8.72
C HIS A 89 0.81 15.24 -8.86
N ASN A 90 -0.21 14.67 -8.23
CA ASN A 90 -1.56 15.24 -8.20
C ASN A 90 -1.58 16.61 -7.50
N ALA A 91 -0.86 16.78 -6.38
CA ALA A 91 -0.74 18.06 -5.69
C ALA A 91 -0.13 19.14 -6.60
N ILE A 92 0.93 18.79 -7.34
CA ILE A 92 1.57 19.68 -8.31
C ILE A 92 0.59 20.06 -9.43
N LEU A 93 -0.07 19.07 -10.04
CA LEU A 93 -0.98 19.29 -11.17
C LEU A 93 -2.23 20.09 -10.79
N THR A 94 -2.79 19.83 -9.61
CA THR A 94 -4.00 20.51 -9.11
C THR A 94 -3.70 21.78 -8.33
N ARG A 95 -2.41 22.09 -8.08
CA ARG A 95 -1.94 23.20 -7.24
C ARG A 95 -2.57 23.19 -5.84
N ARG A 96 -2.78 22.01 -5.29
CA ARG A 96 -3.32 21.82 -3.95
C ARG A 96 -2.19 21.47 -2.97
N PRO A 97 -2.27 21.90 -1.70
CA PRO A 97 -1.34 21.42 -0.67
C PRO A 97 -1.46 19.91 -0.48
N LEU A 98 -0.34 19.21 -0.26
CA LEU A 98 -0.30 17.75 -0.01
C LEU A 98 -1.29 17.32 1.08
N ARG A 99 -1.31 18.06 2.19
CA ARG A 99 -2.21 17.80 3.32
C ARG A 99 -3.67 17.77 2.90
N SER A 100 -4.09 18.63 1.99
CA SER A 100 -5.47 18.68 1.52
C SER A 100 -5.87 17.42 0.73
N LEU A 101 -4.95 16.83 -0.04
CA LEU A 101 -5.23 15.56 -0.73
C LEU A 101 -5.30 14.38 0.25
N LEU A 102 -4.48 14.39 1.30
CA LEU A 102 -4.54 13.38 2.35
C LEU A 102 -5.83 13.49 3.18
N ASP A 103 -6.25 14.71 3.50
CA ASP A 103 -7.52 14.96 4.20
C ASP A 103 -8.73 14.44 3.38
N ASP A 104 -8.71 14.57 2.05
CA ASP A 104 -9.75 14.02 1.15
C ASP A 104 -9.80 12.49 1.19
N LEU A 105 -8.64 11.81 1.28
CA LEU A 105 -8.58 10.35 1.42
C LEU A 105 -9.21 9.91 2.74
N ASP A 106 -8.89 10.59 3.83
CA ASP A 106 -9.48 10.32 5.14
C ASP A 106 -11.00 10.58 5.15
N ALA A 107 -11.45 11.65 4.51
CA ALA A 107 -12.87 11.97 4.37
C ALA A 107 -13.62 10.88 3.59
N SER A 108 -13.07 10.46 2.44
CA SER A 108 -13.63 9.38 1.61
C SER A 108 -13.78 8.08 2.40
N ARG A 109 -12.77 7.74 3.21
CA ARG A 109 -12.79 6.55 4.08
C ARG A 109 -13.85 6.66 5.18
N GLN A 110 -14.04 7.84 5.77
CA GLN A 110 -15.06 8.07 6.79
C GLN A 110 -16.48 8.01 6.22
N GLU A 111 -16.69 8.53 5.01
CA GLU A 111 -17.98 8.49 4.32
C GLU A 111 -18.42 7.04 4.03
N LEU A 112 -17.51 6.22 3.46
CA LEU A 112 -17.77 4.80 3.24
C LEU A 112 -18.09 4.03 4.53
N ARG A 113 -17.48 4.39 5.66
CA ARG A 113 -17.81 3.79 6.97
C ARG A 113 -19.21 4.17 7.46
N ARG A 114 -19.70 5.37 7.14
CA ARG A 114 -21.05 5.84 7.50
C ARG A 114 -22.13 5.17 6.65
N GLU A 115 -21.85 4.90 5.37
CA GLU A 115 -22.77 4.21 4.45
C GLU A 115 -22.95 2.72 4.74
N ARG A 116 -22.17 2.14 5.66
CA ARG A 116 -22.40 0.78 6.16
C ARG A 116 -23.27 0.82 7.43
N PRO A 117 -24.61 0.83 7.34
CA PRO A 117 -25.43 0.62 8.52
C PRO A 117 -25.07 -0.76 9.07
N HIS A 118 -24.82 -0.82 10.39
CA HIS A 118 -24.69 -2.07 11.13
C HIS A 118 -25.75 -3.06 10.64
N LYS A 119 -25.35 -4.09 9.88
CA LYS A 119 -26.15 -5.32 9.78
C LYS A 119 -26.28 -5.83 11.20
N LYS A 120 -27.37 -5.48 11.88
CA LYS A 120 -27.75 -6.05 13.17
C LYS A 120 -27.69 -7.56 12.97
N ARG A 121 -26.70 -8.20 13.58
CA ARG A 121 -26.71 -9.65 13.79
C ARG A 121 -28.02 -9.95 14.51
N LYS A 122 -29.00 -10.51 13.80
CA LYS A 122 -30.16 -11.12 14.45
C LYS A 122 -29.59 -12.24 15.31
N LYS A 123 -29.84 -12.15 16.62
CA LYS A 123 -29.64 -13.23 17.58
C LYS A 123 -30.47 -14.44 17.18
#